data_AF-A0A9W8CHD6-F1
#
_entry.id   AF-A0A9W8CHD6-F1
#
_cell.length_a   1.000
_cell.length_b   1.000
_cell.length_c   1.000
_cell.angle_alpha   90.00
_cell.angle_beta   90.00
_cell.angle_gamma   90.00
#
_symmetry.space_group_name_H-M   'P 1'
#
loop_
_entity.id
_entity.type
_entity.pdbx_description
1 polymer ?
#
loop_
_entity_poly.entity_id
_entity_poly.type
_entity_poly.pdbx_seq_one_letter_code
_entity_poly.pdbx_strand_id
1 'polypeptide(L)'
;MHKEGLIAKTKTTRINTAMNKGQKLVWFRDNMDTQEIQYDREPINGVKKTWTMKELGLLVDLYLDRHAEQLEELEEKKRMGRLLSPKEALFLENVGTERREAEMAGLEVPDLTSAAMVKYLRHWDGDINSVTDIKLVKIKPTSVLQSKLESNNETDK
;
A
#
# COMPACT_ATOMS: atom_id res chain seq x y z
N MET A 1 21.97 -7.27 -32.36
CA MET A 1 20.60 -7.85 -32.29
C MET A 1 20.24 -8.52 -30.97
N HIS A 2 20.89 -9.59 -30.49
CA HIS A 2 20.40 -10.28 -29.26
C HIS A 2 20.63 -9.50 -27.95
N LYS A 3 21.75 -8.78 -27.83
CA LYS A 3 22.07 -7.95 -26.65
C LYS A 3 21.17 -6.72 -26.50
N GLU A 4 20.80 -6.08 -27.61
CA GLU A 4 19.94 -4.89 -27.60
C GLU A 4 18.51 -5.20 -27.14
N GLY A 5 17.97 -6.36 -27.55
CA GLY A 5 16.65 -6.83 -27.09
C GLY A 5 16.60 -7.12 -25.59
N LEU A 6 17.69 -7.63 -25.00
CA LEU A 6 17.78 -7.84 -23.55
C LEU A 6 17.88 -6.51 -22.79
N ILE A 7 18.69 -5.57 -23.30
CA ILE A 7 18.81 -4.21 -22.71
C ILE A 7 17.46 -3.49 -22.73
N ALA A 8 16.72 -3.58 -23.84
CA ALA A 8 15.38 -2.98 -23.96
C ALA A 8 14.39 -3.57 -22.93
N LYS A 9 14.33 -4.91 -22.82
CA LYS A 9 13.46 -5.59 -21.83
C LYS A 9 13.77 -5.16 -20.39
N THR A 10 15.05 -5.13 -20.02
CA THR A 10 15.49 -4.70 -18.68
C THR A 10 15.12 -3.24 -18.40
N LYS A 11 15.26 -2.35 -19.38
CA LYS A 11 14.83 -0.94 -19.25
C LYS A 11 13.32 -0.84 -19.01
N THR A 12 12.51 -1.56 -19.79
CA THR A 12 11.05 -1.57 -19.62
C THR A 12 10.63 -2.07 -18.24
N THR A 13 11.22 -3.17 -17.75
CA THR A 13 10.93 -3.67 -16.40
C THR A 13 11.24 -2.64 -15.33
N ARG A 14 12.42 -1.98 -15.40
CA ARG A 14 12.81 -0.96 -14.42
C ARG A 14 11.84 0.22 -14.39
N ILE A 15 11.41 0.68 -15.57
CA ILE A 15 10.43 1.77 -15.69
C ILE A 15 9.10 1.35 -15.07
N ASN A 16 8.61 0.14 -15.37
CA ASN A 16 7.36 -0.36 -14.81
C ASN A 16 7.43 -0.50 -13.28
N THR A 17 8.54 -1.01 -12.73
CA THR A 17 8.74 -1.09 -11.29
C THR A 17 8.74 0.28 -10.63
N ALA A 18 9.47 1.26 -11.21
CA ALA A 18 9.49 2.62 -10.70
C ALA A 18 8.11 3.30 -10.78
N MET A 19 7.37 3.03 -11.85
CA MET A 19 6.02 3.56 -12.05
C MET A 19 5.02 2.98 -11.04
N ASN A 20 5.03 1.66 -10.83
CA ASN A 20 4.19 1.02 -9.82
C ASN A 20 4.50 1.56 -8.41
N LYS A 21 5.79 1.72 -8.09
CA LYS A 21 6.21 2.32 -6.82
C LYS A 21 5.73 3.78 -6.71
N GLY A 22 5.88 4.58 -7.77
CA GLY A 22 5.41 5.96 -7.81
C GLY A 22 3.90 6.07 -7.60
N GLN A 23 3.10 5.27 -8.32
CA GLN A 23 1.65 5.21 -8.16
C GLN A 23 1.23 4.87 -6.73
N LYS A 24 1.88 3.90 -6.12
CA LYS A 24 1.67 3.55 -4.71
C LYS A 24 1.95 4.73 -3.79
N LEU A 25 3.10 5.40 -3.95
CA LEU A 25 3.47 6.56 -3.12
C LEU A 25 2.50 7.74 -3.28
N VAL A 26 2.02 7.98 -4.51
CA VAL A 26 0.99 8.97 -4.79
C VAL A 26 -0.29 8.63 -4.03
N TRP A 27 -0.72 7.37 -4.06
CA TRP A 27 -1.89 6.93 -3.30
C TRP A 27 -1.71 7.22 -1.80
N PHE A 28 -0.55 6.89 -1.21
CA PHE A 28 -0.30 7.16 0.21
C PHE A 28 -0.30 8.66 0.53
N ARG A 29 0.31 9.49 -0.32
CA ARG A 29 0.27 10.95 -0.19
C ARG A 29 -1.17 11.47 -0.16
N ASP A 30 -2.00 10.99 -1.08
CA ASP A 30 -3.36 11.52 -1.26
C ASP A 30 -4.32 11.02 -0.16
N ASN A 31 -4.00 9.90 0.49
CA ASN A 31 -4.87 9.26 1.50
C ASN A 31 -4.35 9.34 2.95
N MET A 32 -3.12 9.83 3.20
CA MET A 32 -2.57 9.85 4.57
C MET A 32 -3.29 10.80 5.54
N ASP A 33 -3.98 11.82 5.02
CA ASP A 33 -4.68 12.85 5.79
C ASP A 33 -6.20 12.58 5.90
N THR A 34 -6.69 11.41 5.48
CA THR A 34 -8.10 11.04 5.61
C THR A 34 -8.53 10.97 7.08
N GLN A 35 -9.80 11.31 7.35
CA GLN A 35 -10.34 11.33 8.71
C GLN A 35 -10.38 9.93 9.36
N GLU A 36 -10.45 8.88 8.55
CA GLU A 36 -10.49 7.48 8.99
C GLU A 36 -9.23 7.04 9.77
N ILE A 37 -8.11 7.75 9.63
CA ILE A 37 -6.80 7.36 10.18
C ILE A 37 -6.43 8.20 11.43
N GLN A 38 -7.28 9.15 11.82
CA GLN A 38 -7.01 10.07 12.92
C GLN A 38 -7.58 9.54 14.25
N TYR A 39 -6.82 8.69 14.96
CA TYR A 39 -7.30 8.07 16.22
C TYR A 39 -6.88 8.81 17.50
N ASP A 40 -5.69 9.42 17.54
CA ASP A 40 -5.06 9.71 18.85
C ASP A 40 -4.84 11.20 19.17
N ARG A 41 -5.04 12.15 18.23
CA ARG A 41 -4.92 13.60 18.48
C ARG A 41 -5.39 14.43 17.28
N GLU A 42 -6.28 15.40 17.50
CA GLU A 42 -6.48 16.46 16.52
C GLU A 42 -5.21 17.32 16.40
N PRO A 43 -4.72 17.61 15.17
CA PRO A 43 -3.61 18.51 15.01
C PRO A 43 -4.03 19.90 15.51
N ILE A 44 -3.31 20.43 16.51
CA ILE A 44 -3.56 21.75 17.11
C ILE A 44 -3.58 22.88 16.04
N ASN A 45 -2.96 22.63 14.86
CA ASN A 45 -2.88 23.55 13.73
C ASN A 45 -3.40 22.95 12.41
N GLY A 46 -4.33 21.99 12.46
CA GLY A 46 -5.02 21.40 11.29
C GLY A 46 -4.19 20.44 10.42
N VAL A 47 -2.86 20.46 10.49
CA VAL A 47 -1.99 19.62 9.65
C VAL A 47 -1.20 18.63 10.51
N LYS A 48 -1.47 17.34 10.34
CA LYS A 48 -0.76 16.26 11.03
C LYS A 48 0.70 16.22 10.59
N LYS A 49 1.63 16.17 11.54
CA LYS A 49 3.08 16.22 11.22
C LYS A 49 3.74 14.85 11.22
N THR A 50 3.21 13.89 11.95
CA THR A 50 3.79 12.55 12.13
C THR A 50 2.68 11.54 12.39
N TRP A 51 2.90 10.28 12.00
CA TRP A 51 1.99 9.16 12.22
C TRP A 51 2.66 8.16 13.16
N THR A 52 1.85 7.51 13.97
CA THR A 52 2.30 6.37 14.77
C THR A 52 2.39 5.11 13.92
N MET A 53 3.09 4.08 14.41
CA MET A 53 3.14 2.78 13.73
C MET A 53 1.76 2.12 13.58
N LYS A 54 0.85 2.37 14.53
CA LYS A 54 -0.53 1.88 14.48
C LYS A 54 -1.33 2.60 13.37
N GLU A 55 -1.19 3.91 13.27
CA GLU A 55 -1.85 4.70 12.22
C GLU A 55 -1.31 4.35 10.83
N LEU A 56 -0.01 4.08 10.72
CA LEU A 56 0.58 3.53 9.50
C LEU A 56 0.00 2.15 9.15
N GLY A 57 -0.21 1.28 10.14
CA GLY A 57 -0.89 -0.01 9.94
C GLY A 57 -2.30 0.15 9.38
N LEU A 58 -3.06 1.12 9.90
CA LEU A 58 -4.42 1.42 9.44
C LEU A 58 -4.43 1.99 8.02
N LEU A 59 -3.45 2.85 7.70
CA LEU A 59 -3.25 3.34 6.34
C LEU A 59 -2.87 2.20 5.36
N VAL A 60 -2.16 1.18 5.84
CA VAL A 60 -1.90 -0.05 5.07
C VAL A 60 -3.19 -0.85 4.86
N ASP A 61 -4.04 -1.02 5.87
CA ASP A 61 -5.33 -1.68 5.71
C ASP A 61 -6.18 -0.96 4.64
N LEU A 62 -6.31 0.37 4.75
CA LEU A 62 -7.02 1.19 3.76
C LEU A 62 -6.44 1.03 2.34
N TYR A 63 -5.11 0.96 2.22
CA TYR A 63 -4.46 0.73 0.94
C TYR A 63 -4.81 -0.64 0.37
N LEU A 64 -4.80 -1.71 1.17
CA LEU A 64 -5.14 -3.06 0.71
C LEU A 64 -6.61 -3.19 0.33
N ASP A 65 -7.48 -2.39 0.94
CA ASP A 65 -8.92 -2.37 0.69
C ASP A 65 -9.33 -1.35 -0.40
N ARG A 66 -8.39 -0.61 -1.00
CA ARG A 66 -8.65 0.37 -2.08
C ARG A 66 -9.40 -0.20 -3.29
N HIS A 67 -9.40 -1.52 -3.45
CA HIS A 67 -10.05 -2.25 -4.53
C HIS A 67 -11.30 -3.03 -4.08
N ALA A 68 -11.79 -2.82 -2.86
CA ALA A 68 -12.90 -3.59 -2.27
C ALA A 68 -14.14 -3.62 -3.17
N GLU A 69 -14.57 -2.46 -3.70
CA GLU A 69 -15.72 -2.36 -4.61
C GLU A 69 -15.51 -3.21 -5.88
N GLN A 70 -14.33 -3.10 -6.50
CA GLN A 70 -14.01 -3.87 -7.71
C GLN A 70 -13.93 -5.38 -7.42
N LEU A 71 -13.45 -5.79 -6.24
CA LEU A 71 -13.44 -7.19 -5.84
C LEU A 71 -14.87 -7.73 -5.67
N GLU A 72 -15.74 -6.96 -5.01
CA GLU A 72 -17.15 -7.34 -4.81
C GLU A 72 -17.88 -7.54 -6.15
N GLU A 73 -17.68 -6.64 -7.12
CA GLU A 73 -18.22 -6.80 -8.48
C GLU A 73 -17.76 -8.09 -9.16
N LEU A 74 -16.47 -8.44 -9.03
CA LEU A 74 -15.92 -9.66 -9.63
C LEU A 74 -16.43 -10.92 -8.93
N GLU A 75 -16.62 -10.87 -7.61
CA GLU A 75 -17.23 -11.96 -6.86
C GLU A 75 -18.69 -12.17 -7.26
N GLU A 76 -19.46 -11.11 -7.44
CA GLU A 76 -20.85 -11.20 -7.90
C GLU A 76 -20.93 -11.79 -9.32
N LYS A 77 -20.07 -11.35 -10.24
CA LYS A 77 -19.95 -11.96 -11.58
C LYS A 77 -19.68 -13.47 -11.49
N LYS A 78 -18.77 -13.88 -10.59
CA LYS A 78 -18.44 -15.28 -10.37
C LYS A 78 -19.62 -16.06 -9.77
N ARG A 79 -20.37 -15.49 -8.82
CA ARG A 79 -21.59 -16.08 -8.24
C ARG A 79 -22.66 -16.32 -9.30
N MET A 80 -22.82 -15.40 -10.24
CA MET A 80 -23.71 -15.54 -11.41
C MET A 80 -23.20 -16.56 -12.47
N GLY A 81 -22.08 -17.25 -12.21
CA GLY A 81 -21.50 -18.22 -13.14
C GLY A 81 -20.83 -17.61 -14.37
N ARG A 82 -20.52 -16.30 -14.35
CA ARG A 82 -19.83 -15.65 -15.46
C ARG A 82 -18.33 -15.96 -15.40
N LEU A 83 -17.75 -16.27 -16.55
CA LEU A 83 -16.30 -16.43 -16.69
C LEU A 83 -15.62 -15.08 -16.57
N LEU A 84 -14.56 -15.03 -15.77
CA LEU A 84 -13.69 -13.86 -15.67
C LEU A 84 -12.80 -13.77 -16.90
N SER A 85 -12.61 -12.55 -17.40
CA SER A 85 -11.60 -12.29 -18.43
C SER A 85 -10.19 -12.53 -17.89
N PRO A 86 -9.18 -12.78 -18.76
CA PRO A 86 -7.79 -12.93 -18.33
C PRO A 86 -7.28 -11.73 -17.51
N LYS A 87 -7.75 -10.53 -17.82
CA LYS A 87 -7.40 -9.30 -17.08
C LYS A 87 -7.98 -9.30 -15.67
N GLU A 88 -9.25 -9.69 -15.52
CA GLU A 88 -9.91 -9.78 -14.22
C GLU A 88 -9.30 -10.89 -13.35
N ALA A 89 -8.98 -12.04 -13.94
CA ALA A 89 -8.29 -13.13 -13.23
C ALA A 89 -6.90 -12.70 -12.73
N LEU A 90 -6.10 -12.04 -13.59
CA LEU A 90 -4.80 -11.52 -13.21
C LEU A 90 -4.91 -10.42 -12.14
N PHE A 91 -5.94 -9.57 -12.21
CA PHE A 91 -6.18 -8.56 -11.19
C PHE A 91 -6.46 -9.20 -9.82
N LEU A 92 -7.33 -10.20 -9.75
CA LEU A 92 -7.61 -10.94 -8.51
C LEU A 92 -6.35 -11.59 -7.93
N GLU A 93 -5.55 -12.22 -8.79
CA GLU A 93 -4.28 -12.82 -8.38
C GLU A 93 -3.31 -11.78 -7.81
N ASN A 94 -3.17 -10.63 -8.47
CA ASN A 94 -2.28 -9.56 -8.05
C ASN A 94 -2.72 -8.98 -6.69
N VAL A 95 -4.00 -8.67 -6.52
CA VAL A 95 -4.54 -8.13 -5.25
C VAL A 95 -4.40 -9.16 -4.12
N GLY A 96 -4.70 -10.44 -4.39
CA GLY A 96 -4.52 -11.51 -3.42
C GLY A 96 -3.06 -11.74 -3.03
N THR A 97 -2.14 -11.60 -3.98
CA THR A 97 -0.70 -11.71 -3.73
C THR A 97 -0.18 -10.53 -2.91
N GLU A 98 -0.57 -9.30 -3.26
CA GLU A 98 -0.19 -8.10 -2.50
C GLU A 98 -0.65 -8.20 -1.03
N ARG A 99 -1.89 -8.64 -0.79
CA ARG A 99 -2.42 -8.86 0.56
C ARG A 99 -1.61 -9.90 1.34
N ARG A 100 -1.36 -11.07 0.73
CA ARG A 100 -0.58 -12.14 1.36
C ARG A 100 0.84 -11.68 1.71
N GLU A 101 1.51 -10.96 0.81
CA GLU A 101 2.85 -10.41 1.05
C GLU A 101 2.84 -9.39 2.19
N ALA A 102 1.84 -8.50 2.24
CA ALA A 102 1.69 -7.53 3.31
C ALA A 102 1.50 -8.22 4.68
N GLU A 103 0.71 -9.28 4.76
CA GLU A 103 0.49 -10.04 6.00
C GLU A 103 1.77 -10.76 6.47
N MET A 104 2.47 -11.41 5.55
CA MET A 104 3.67 -12.20 5.84
C MET A 104 4.87 -11.32 6.18
N ALA A 105 5.22 -10.36 5.32
CA ALA A 105 6.47 -9.60 5.38
C ALA A 105 6.29 -8.11 5.71
N GLY A 106 5.06 -7.60 5.64
CA GLY A 106 4.79 -6.17 5.71
C GLY A 106 4.88 -5.50 4.34
N LEU A 107 4.07 -4.45 4.18
CA LEU A 107 4.02 -3.64 2.98
C LEU A 107 5.02 -2.48 3.09
N GLU A 108 5.80 -2.24 2.03
CA GLU A 108 6.68 -1.06 1.98
C GLU A 108 5.86 0.20 1.72
N VAL A 109 5.88 1.15 2.65
CA VAL A 109 5.13 2.41 2.61
C VAL A 109 6.04 3.59 2.94
N PRO A 110 5.69 4.85 2.59
CA PRO A 110 6.48 6.00 3.00
C PRO A 110 6.63 6.05 4.53
N ASP A 111 7.81 6.44 5.00
CA ASP A 111 8.05 6.66 6.42
C ASP A 111 7.35 7.94 6.91
N LEU A 112 6.11 7.81 7.38
CA LEU A 112 5.34 8.93 7.93
C LEU A 112 5.63 9.18 9.43
N THR A 113 6.55 8.45 10.05
CA THR A 113 6.94 8.69 11.45
C THR A 113 7.83 9.94 11.58
N SER A 114 8.50 10.31 10.49
CA SER A 114 9.35 11.50 10.42
C SER A 114 8.61 12.71 9.82
N ALA A 115 8.57 13.81 10.57
CA ALA A 115 7.96 15.06 10.09
C ALA A 115 8.61 15.62 8.82
N ALA A 116 9.91 15.38 8.63
CA ALA A 116 10.62 15.79 7.42
C ALA A 116 10.12 15.03 6.19
N MET A 117 9.93 13.70 6.32
CA MET A 117 9.44 12.86 5.23
C MET A 117 7.97 13.15 4.91
N VAL A 118 7.15 13.39 5.93
CA VAL A 118 5.76 13.85 5.75
C VAL A 118 5.72 15.14 4.94
N LYS A 119 6.53 16.15 5.33
CA LYS A 119 6.58 17.41 4.61
C LYS A 119 7.04 17.20 3.16
N TYR A 120 8.06 16.38 2.95
CA TYR A 120 8.54 16.04 1.61
C TYR A 120 7.44 15.41 0.77
N LEU A 121 6.80 14.36 1.28
CA LEU A 121 5.78 13.61 0.56
C LEU A 121 4.57 14.47 0.19
N ARG A 122 4.14 15.40 1.06
CA ARG A 122 3.07 16.36 0.75
C ARG A 122 3.36 17.27 -0.44
N HIS A 123 4.62 17.68 -0.60
CA HIS A 123 5.03 18.58 -1.69
C HIS A 123 5.52 17.80 -2.92
N TRP A 124 5.68 16.49 -2.80
CA TRP A 124 6.12 15.65 -3.89
C TRP A 124 5.00 15.53 -4.93
N ASP A 125 5.32 15.83 -6.18
CA ASP A 125 4.38 15.94 -7.30
C ASP A 125 4.10 14.60 -7.99
N GLY A 126 4.84 13.54 -7.63
CA GLY A 126 4.74 12.23 -8.28
C GLY A 126 5.86 11.94 -9.28
N ASP A 127 6.89 12.80 -9.36
CA ASP A 127 8.03 12.58 -10.25
C ASP A 127 8.71 11.22 -9.98
N ILE A 128 8.76 10.39 -11.04
CA ILE A 128 9.30 9.02 -11.00
C ILE A 128 10.79 9.02 -10.65
N ASN A 129 11.53 10.07 -11.02
CA ASN A 129 12.98 10.11 -10.78
C ASN A 129 13.30 10.30 -9.28
N SER A 130 12.45 10.98 -8.54
CA SER A 130 12.60 11.24 -7.11
C SER A 130 11.91 10.18 -6.21
N VAL A 131 11.33 9.12 -6.80
CA VAL A 131 10.76 7.96 -6.06
C VAL A 131 11.80 7.26 -5.18
N THR A 132 13.09 7.33 -5.54
CA THR A 132 14.17 6.74 -4.75
C THR A 132 14.53 7.54 -3.51
N ASP A 133 14.19 8.83 -3.46
CA ASP A 133 14.51 9.74 -2.36
C ASP A 133 13.51 9.59 -1.19
N ILE A 134 12.34 9.00 -1.46
CA ILE A 134 11.33 8.72 -0.46
C ILE A 134 11.76 7.51 0.36
N LYS A 135 11.98 7.74 1.66
CA LYS A 135 12.30 6.66 2.61
C LYS A 135 11.07 5.79 2.82
N LEU A 136 11.28 4.49 2.77
CA LEU A 136 10.24 3.49 3.00
C LEU A 136 10.49 2.73 4.30
N VAL A 137 9.40 2.29 4.89
CA VAL A 137 9.36 1.37 6.04
C VAL A 137 8.42 0.22 5.73
N LYS A 138 8.71 -0.97 6.28
CA LYS A 138 7.83 -2.13 6.17
C LYS A 138 6.83 -2.14 7.32
N ILE A 139 5.55 -2.06 6.99
CA ILE A 139 4.47 -2.01 7.96
C ILE A 139 3.49 -3.13 7.68
N LYS A 140 3.10 -3.87 8.73
CA LYS A 140 2.07 -4.89 8.63
C LYS A 140 0.67 -4.27 8.79
N PRO A 141 -0.36 -4.84 8.15
CA PRO A 141 -1.74 -4.40 8.34
C PRO A 141 -2.15 -4.51 9.81
N THR A 142 -2.99 -3.59 10.32
CA THR A 142 -3.41 -3.58 11.73
C THR A 142 -4.19 -4.82 12.08
N SER A 143 -5.02 -5.33 11.16
CA SER A 143 -5.75 -6.59 11.29
C SER A 143 -4.85 -7.78 11.72
N VAL A 144 -3.64 -7.86 11.15
CA VAL A 144 -2.63 -8.88 11.49
C VAL A 144 -1.97 -8.61 12.84
N LEU A 145 -1.79 -7.34 13.21
CA LEU A 145 -1.20 -6.96 14.49
C LEU A 145 -2.16 -7.24 15.65
N GLN A 146 -3.47 -7.01 15.46
CA GLN A 146 -4.50 -7.28 16.46
C GLN A 146 -4.69 -8.78 16.71
N SER A 147 -4.83 -9.58 15.64
CA SER A 147 -4.98 -11.05 15.76
C SER A 147 -3.81 -11.72 16.50
N LYS A 148 -2.57 -11.23 16.35
CA LYS A 148 -1.41 -11.74 17.10
C LYS A 148 -1.38 -11.35 18.57
N LEU A 149 -1.91 -10.18 18.91
CA LEU A 149 -2.02 -9.75 20.30
C LEU A 149 -3.07 -10.59 21.04
N GLU A 150 -4.16 -10.95 20.37
CA GLU A 150 -5.22 -11.80 20.91
C GLU A 150 -4.74 -13.24 21.14
N SER A 151 -4.00 -13.85 20.19
CA SER A 151 -3.47 -15.20 20.34
C SER A 151 -2.46 -15.35 21.49
N ASN A 152 -1.66 -14.31 21.75
CA ASN A 152 -0.68 -14.35 22.84
C ASN A 152 -1.33 -14.23 24.23
N ASN A 153 -2.51 -13.61 24.33
CA ASN A 153 -3.23 -13.44 25.60
C ASN A 153 -4.05 -14.68 26.00
N GLU A 154 -4.32 -15.60 25.08
CA GLU A 154 -4.98 -16.88 25.37
C GLU A 154 -4.03 -17.98 25.84
N THR A 155 -2.72 -17.79 25.69
CA THR A 155 -1.72 -18.81 26.08
C THR A 155 -1.24 -18.67 27.53
N ASP A 156 -1.68 -17.62 28.24
CA ASP A 156 -1.33 -17.31 29.64
C ASP A 156 -2.51 -17.48 30.63
N LYS A 157 -3.54 -18.26 30.25
CA LYS A 157 -4.66 -18.63 31.14
C LYS A 157 -4.76 -20.12 31.40
#